data_AF-A0A8H9FTD9-F1
#
_entry.id   AF-A0A8H9FTD9-F1
#
_cell.length_a   1.000
_cell.length_b   1.000
_cell.length_c   1.000
_cell.angle_alpha   90.00
_cell.angle_beta   90.00
_cell.angle_gamma   90.00
#
_symmetry.space_group_name_H-M   'P 1'
#
loop_
_entity.id
_entity.type
_entity.pdbx_description
1 polymer ?
#
loop_
_entity_poly.entity_id
_entity_poly.type
_entity_poly.pdbx_seq_one_letter_code
_entity_poly.pdbx_strand_id
1 'polypeptide(L)'
;MGAVAVTTASGITAWGAFAAPGDPQLGLRVASPQIRVERVEGDPFIFAELGTFVGVTKAALQIEAVPGADGNADLWLVRKDARGTIVRDRKIQTPVRGPMSLGLPDFLDVELRTAAGALVTRQTLSFCPGGAWGMEQQARLDATGPAEPQLANSCGTHLTRHIVYGLDKGWAASVGNDLLSNFEGADGDYRVTLRITPTYVKQFAIPAAQAKASVSMTVTTVPCPYEPDWCAPPEEGGGGSAALSRTAPTTSSTSATSHGDHTAHGSDHAKGHGAQKLDPVVRAAAADVSASSARTATLESSTALRIASAKANPQRRDRAEADGSRRTNGLPDMVALPAFDMQVGTDEEGRDQLSFGANIANLGSGPLVVEGYRSSDDTMRATQFEYRDGEPVRSSPAGEFEWDPREGHLHWHFEDIAQYDLVAADGSVTRSGKQAFCLAPTDPIDLTIRGAAQRVETDRLWSNCGGQSAIWIREVLPAGWGDTYYQGLPGQAFDVTGLPNGTYTVRVTTNFRNRLKESDTTNNVSHRRIELGGSPGERTVTELD
;
A
#
# COMPACT_ATOMS: atom_id res chain seq x y z
N MET A 1 15.07 -71.89 -28.19
CA MET A 1 15.02 -70.44 -28.49
C MET A 1 13.78 -69.88 -27.81
N GLY A 2 13.94 -68.93 -26.90
CA GLY A 2 12.83 -68.30 -26.18
C GLY A 2 13.41 -67.27 -25.22
N ALA A 3 13.58 -66.04 -25.71
CA ALA A 3 14.12 -64.93 -24.93
C ALA A 3 12.96 -64.11 -24.35
N VAL A 4 13.04 -63.88 -23.04
CA VAL A 4 12.13 -63.04 -22.26
C VAL A 4 12.48 -61.57 -22.53
N ALA A 5 11.50 -60.79 -22.96
CA ALA A 5 11.62 -59.34 -23.12
C ALA A 5 11.21 -58.65 -21.82
N VAL A 6 12.15 -57.92 -21.21
CA VAL A 6 11.88 -57.00 -20.10
C VAL A 6 11.71 -55.61 -20.71
N THR A 7 10.49 -55.08 -20.66
CA THR A 7 10.18 -53.68 -21.00
C THR A 7 10.32 -52.83 -19.74
N THR A 8 11.38 -52.03 -19.66
CA THR A 8 11.49 -50.94 -18.68
C THR A 8 10.67 -49.75 -19.17
N ALA A 9 9.63 -49.39 -18.41
CA ALA A 9 8.89 -48.15 -18.61
C ALA A 9 9.74 -46.95 -18.12
N SER A 10 10.19 -46.12 -19.05
CA SER A 10 10.81 -44.84 -18.73
C SER A 10 9.71 -43.82 -18.42
N GLY A 11 9.65 -43.36 -17.17
CA GLY A 11 8.79 -42.26 -16.73
C GLY A 11 9.15 -40.97 -17.45
N ILE A 12 8.13 -40.26 -17.93
CA ILE A 12 8.26 -38.92 -18.50
C ILE A 12 8.35 -37.93 -17.34
N THR A 13 9.56 -37.53 -16.95
CA THR A 13 9.79 -36.29 -16.22
C THR A 13 9.89 -35.15 -17.22
N ALA A 14 8.77 -34.50 -17.54
CA ALA A 14 8.76 -33.29 -18.35
C ALA A 14 9.32 -32.10 -17.52
N TRP A 15 10.63 -31.93 -17.54
CA TRP A 15 11.32 -30.74 -17.01
C TRP A 15 11.97 -30.01 -18.18
N GLY A 16 11.28 -29.00 -18.70
CA GLY A 16 11.77 -28.18 -19.80
C GLY A 16 11.05 -26.85 -19.84
N ALA A 17 11.34 -25.97 -18.88
CA ALA A 17 10.97 -24.56 -18.98
C ALA A 17 11.94 -23.88 -19.95
N PHE A 18 11.59 -23.84 -21.23
CA PHE A 18 12.15 -22.88 -22.18
C PHE A 18 11.16 -21.72 -22.29
N ALA A 19 11.66 -20.49 -22.31
CA ALA A 19 10.83 -19.32 -22.59
C ALA A 19 10.17 -19.48 -23.98
N ALA A 20 8.84 -19.46 -24.01
CA ALA A 20 8.09 -19.60 -25.25
C ALA A 20 8.18 -18.30 -26.09
N PRO A 21 7.97 -18.36 -27.42
CA PRO A 21 7.79 -17.16 -28.23
C PRO A 21 6.64 -16.30 -27.66
N GLY A 22 6.94 -15.07 -27.24
CA GLY A 22 5.99 -14.17 -26.58
C GLY A 22 6.16 -14.05 -25.06
N ASP A 23 7.07 -14.82 -24.44
CA ASP A 23 7.39 -14.66 -23.02
C ASP A 23 8.13 -13.34 -22.73
N PRO A 24 7.93 -12.74 -21.55
CA PRO A 24 8.71 -11.59 -21.11
C PRO A 24 10.18 -11.98 -20.97
N GLN A 25 11.08 -11.08 -21.39
CA GLN A 25 12.51 -11.23 -21.16
C GLN A 25 12.96 -10.27 -20.07
N LEU A 26 13.17 -10.81 -18.88
CA LEU A 26 13.64 -10.07 -17.71
C LEU A 26 15.17 -9.93 -17.75
N GLY A 27 15.69 -8.89 -17.11
CA GLY A 27 17.11 -8.81 -16.80
C GLY A 27 17.49 -7.55 -16.02
N LEU A 28 18.57 -7.65 -15.24
CA LEU A 28 19.15 -6.51 -14.54
C LEU A 28 19.70 -5.47 -15.51
N ARG A 29 19.53 -4.21 -15.16
CA ARG A 29 20.08 -3.03 -15.83
C ARG A 29 20.65 -2.11 -14.77
N VAL A 30 21.92 -1.73 -14.93
CA VAL A 30 22.56 -0.73 -14.07
C VAL A 30 22.53 0.59 -14.81
N ALA A 31 21.77 1.55 -14.30
CA ALA A 31 21.75 2.91 -14.80
C ALA A 31 22.94 3.71 -14.24
N SER A 32 23.22 3.52 -12.95
CA SER A 32 24.30 4.20 -12.23
C SER A 32 25.30 3.18 -11.67
N PRO A 33 26.50 3.02 -12.28
CA PRO A 33 27.50 2.08 -11.79
C PRO A 33 28.15 2.54 -10.47
N GLN A 34 27.96 3.81 -10.12
CA GLN A 34 28.41 4.42 -8.88
C GLN A 34 27.27 5.27 -8.30
N ILE A 35 27.03 5.13 -7.00
CA ILE A 35 26.02 5.88 -6.26
C ILE A 35 26.63 6.47 -4.98
N ARG A 36 26.04 7.56 -4.50
CA ARG A 36 26.34 8.14 -3.20
C ARG A 36 25.08 8.08 -2.36
N VAL A 37 25.25 7.68 -1.11
CA VAL A 37 24.17 7.49 -0.16
C VAL A 37 24.50 8.33 1.06
N GLU A 38 23.58 9.22 1.43
CA GLU A 38 23.69 10.03 2.63
C GLU A 38 22.88 9.38 3.75
N ARG A 39 23.51 9.17 4.89
CA ARG A 39 22.87 8.77 6.14
C ARG A 39 22.70 10.02 6.99
N VAL A 40 21.49 10.35 7.40
CA VAL A 40 21.29 11.44 8.36
C VAL A 40 21.63 10.93 9.76
N GLU A 41 22.37 11.73 10.53
CA GLU A 41 22.66 11.40 11.93
C GLU A 41 21.37 11.27 12.75
N GLY A 42 21.21 10.16 13.46
CA GLY A 42 20.02 9.85 14.26
C GLY A 42 18.94 9.05 13.51
N ASP A 43 19.01 8.94 12.19
CA ASP A 43 18.03 8.17 11.42
C ASP A 43 18.20 6.65 11.67
N PRO A 44 17.10 5.92 11.95
CA PRO A 44 17.15 4.49 12.21
C PRO A 44 17.33 3.63 10.95
N PHE A 45 17.19 4.21 9.75
CA PHE A 45 17.33 3.52 8.46
C PHE A 45 17.87 4.44 7.37
N ILE A 46 18.36 3.87 6.27
CA ILE A 46 18.77 4.61 5.07
C ILE A 46 17.93 4.15 3.89
N PHE A 47 17.22 5.07 3.24
CA PHE A 47 16.66 4.83 1.92
C PHE A 47 17.68 5.16 0.84
N ALA A 48 18.00 4.19 -0.01
CA ALA A 48 18.94 4.38 -1.11
C ALA A 48 18.48 3.65 -2.37
N GLU A 49 18.33 4.39 -3.45
CA GLU A 49 18.16 3.80 -4.77
C GLU A 49 19.49 3.30 -5.30
N LEU A 50 19.58 2.01 -5.60
CA LEU A 50 20.83 1.41 -6.09
C LEU A 50 21.14 1.74 -7.56
N GLY A 51 20.29 2.54 -8.22
CA GLY A 51 20.38 2.81 -9.65
C GLY A 51 20.34 1.53 -10.50
N THR A 52 19.72 0.47 -9.98
CA THR A 52 19.62 -0.85 -10.61
C THR A 52 18.16 -1.21 -10.79
N PHE A 53 17.83 -1.73 -11.96
CA PHE A 53 16.47 -2.03 -12.37
C PHE A 53 16.35 -3.45 -12.90
N VAL A 54 15.17 -4.03 -12.80
CA VAL A 54 14.77 -5.22 -13.57
C VAL A 54 13.86 -4.76 -14.69
N GLY A 55 14.35 -4.88 -15.93
CA GLY A 55 13.64 -4.48 -17.13
C GLY A 55 13.03 -5.64 -17.90
N VAL A 56 11.99 -5.37 -18.69
CA VAL A 56 11.32 -6.36 -19.54
C VAL A 56 11.31 -5.90 -21.00
N THR A 57 11.93 -6.65 -21.92
CA THR A 57 12.19 -6.15 -23.29
C THR A 57 11.37 -6.82 -24.41
N LYS A 58 10.94 -8.08 -24.26
CA LYS A 58 10.28 -8.83 -25.35
C LYS A 58 8.75 -8.68 -25.36
N ALA A 59 8.11 -8.86 -24.20
CA ALA A 59 6.67 -8.80 -23.99
C ALA A 59 6.40 -8.33 -22.56
N ALA A 60 5.20 -7.83 -22.26
CA ALA A 60 4.86 -7.44 -20.90
C ALA A 60 4.94 -8.64 -19.94
N LEU A 61 5.46 -8.42 -18.74
CA LEU A 61 5.36 -9.34 -17.63
C LEU A 61 4.01 -9.06 -16.95
N GLN A 62 3.07 -10.00 -16.97
CA GLN A 62 1.80 -9.90 -16.26
C GLN A 62 1.68 -11.08 -15.30
N ILE A 63 1.43 -10.78 -14.03
CA ILE A 63 1.33 -11.76 -12.96
C ILE A 63 -0.03 -11.59 -12.31
N GLU A 64 -0.85 -12.63 -12.39
CA GLU A 64 -2.05 -12.76 -11.59
C GLU A 64 -1.66 -13.28 -10.21
N ALA A 65 -2.08 -12.55 -9.17
CA ALA A 65 -1.91 -12.95 -7.78
C ALA A 65 -3.26 -13.09 -7.10
N VAL A 66 -3.43 -14.23 -6.41
CA VAL A 66 -4.62 -14.56 -5.62
C VAL A 66 -4.16 -15.02 -4.24
N PRO A 67 -4.69 -14.47 -3.14
CA PRO A 67 -4.32 -14.89 -1.80
C PRO A 67 -4.92 -16.27 -1.52
N GLY A 68 -4.12 -17.14 -0.91
CA GLY A 68 -4.56 -18.40 -0.34
C GLY A 68 -5.18 -18.21 1.04
N ALA A 69 -5.86 -19.24 1.53
CA ALA A 69 -6.47 -19.24 2.87
C ALA A 69 -5.44 -19.13 4.01
N ASP A 70 -4.16 -19.39 3.72
CA ASP A 70 -3.04 -19.28 4.65
C ASP A 70 -2.31 -17.92 4.55
N GLY A 71 -2.91 -16.93 3.88
CA GLY A 71 -2.32 -15.59 3.68
C GLY A 71 -1.23 -15.52 2.59
N ASN A 72 -0.71 -16.67 2.15
CA ASN A 72 0.27 -16.76 1.09
C ASN A 72 -0.39 -16.70 -0.28
N ALA A 73 0.23 -16.01 -1.24
CA ALA A 73 -0.33 -15.85 -2.57
C ALA A 73 0.14 -16.93 -3.55
N ASP A 74 -0.77 -17.34 -4.43
CA ASP A 74 -0.47 -18.12 -5.63
C ASP A 74 -0.23 -17.15 -6.80
N LEU A 75 0.94 -17.28 -7.43
CA LEU A 75 1.36 -16.40 -8.53
C LEU A 75 1.32 -17.14 -9.86
N TRP A 76 0.66 -16.55 -10.86
CA TRP A 76 0.52 -17.11 -12.20
C TRP A 76 1.01 -16.11 -13.24
N LEU A 77 1.90 -16.56 -14.12
CA LEU A 77 2.16 -15.82 -15.34
C LEU A 77 0.90 -15.92 -16.20
N VAL A 78 0.41 -14.77 -16.66
CA VAL A 78 -0.79 -14.70 -17.49
C VAL A 78 -0.49 -14.10 -18.85
N ARG A 79 -1.36 -14.42 -19.81
CA ARG A 79 -1.31 -13.90 -21.17
C ARG A 79 -2.70 -13.51 -21.64
N LYS A 80 -2.78 -12.63 -22.63
CA LYS A 80 -4.04 -12.34 -23.31
C LYS A 80 -4.28 -13.37 -24.40
N ASP A 81 -5.47 -13.95 -24.45
CA ASP A 81 -5.89 -14.84 -25.55
C ASP A 81 -6.25 -14.02 -26.81
N ALA A 82 -6.71 -14.70 -27.87
CA ALA A 82 -7.09 -14.05 -29.13
C ALA A 82 -8.26 -13.06 -29.00
N ARG A 83 -9.02 -13.11 -27.90
CA ARG A 83 -10.14 -12.21 -27.59
C ARG A 83 -9.72 -11.09 -26.62
N GLY A 84 -8.46 -11.07 -26.21
CA GLY A 84 -7.93 -10.11 -25.23
C GLY A 84 -8.21 -10.49 -23.78
N THR A 85 -8.77 -11.68 -23.51
CA THR A 85 -9.05 -12.16 -22.15
C THR A 85 -7.77 -12.66 -21.48
N ILE A 86 -7.56 -12.27 -20.23
CA ILE A 86 -6.44 -12.74 -19.41
C ILE A 86 -6.67 -14.21 -19.05
N VAL A 87 -5.70 -15.06 -19.37
CA VAL A 87 -5.71 -16.49 -19.04
C VAL A 87 -4.39 -16.89 -18.39
N ARG A 88 -4.47 -17.80 -17.41
CA ARG A 88 -3.30 -18.41 -16.78
C ARG A 88 -2.51 -19.24 -17.78
N ASP A 89 -1.23 -18.92 -17.92
CA ASP A 89 -0.29 -19.69 -18.73
C ASP A 89 0.42 -20.73 -17.86
N ARG A 90 1.12 -20.27 -16.82
CA ARG A 90 1.87 -21.14 -15.91
C ARG A 90 1.97 -20.59 -14.50
N LYS A 91 2.04 -21.49 -13.52
CA LYS A 91 2.29 -21.13 -12.11
C LYS A 91 3.76 -20.75 -11.94
N ILE A 92 4.01 -19.58 -11.36
CA ILE A 92 5.36 -19.10 -11.03
C ILE A 92 5.87 -19.90 -9.83
N GLN A 93 7.10 -20.40 -9.94
CA GLN A 93 7.73 -21.11 -8.83
C GLN A 93 8.48 -20.10 -7.97
N THR A 94 8.06 -19.95 -6.72
CA THR A 94 8.69 -19.07 -5.75
C THR A 94 9.60 -19.90 -4.81
N PRO A 95 10.80 -19.40 -4.44
CA PRO A 95 11.67 -20.09 -3.50
C PRO A 95 11.03 -20.27 -2.11
N VAL A 96 10.27 -19.27 -1.68
CA VAL A 96 9.48 -19.25 -0.46
C VAL A 96 8.04 -18.85 -0.77
N ARG A 97 7.10 -19.26 0.09
CA ARG A 97 5.72 -18.75 0.04
C ARG A 97 5.64 -17.50 0.90
N GLY A 98 4.84 -16.54 0.46
CA GLY A 98 4.62 -15.29 1.17
C GLY A 98 3.37 -14.59 0.66
N PRO A 99 2.96 -13.48 1.31
CA PRO A 99 1.83 -12.67 0.86
C PRO A 99 2.14 -12.04 -0.50
N MET A 100 1.08 -11.67 -1.25
CA MET A 100 1.24 -11.09 -2.60
C MET A 100 2.00 -9.76 -2.60
N SER A 101 1.98 -9.02 -1.49
CA SER A 101 2.68 -7.74 -1.35
C SER A 101 4.19 -7.86 -1.58
N LEU A 102 4.78 -9.05 -1.36
CA LEU A 102 6.18 -9.32 -1.68
C LEU A 102 6.46 -9.34 -3.20
N GLY A 103 5.42 -9.47 -4.04
CA GLY A 103 5.56 -9.65 -5.47
C GLY A 103 6.21 -11.00 -5.79
N LEU A 104 7.49 -10.99 -6.14
CA LEU A 104 8.32 -12.17 -6.36
C LEU A 104 9.27 -12.32 -5.15
N PRO A 105 9.00 -13.22 -4.20
CA PRO A 105 9.83 -13.35 -3.00
C PRO A 105 11.19 -14.00 -3.32
N ASP A 106 12.23 -13.63 -2.57
CA ASP A 106 13.62 -14.10 -2.80
C ASP A 106 14.08 -13.96 -4.26
N PHE A 107 13.74 -12.83 -4.89
CA PHE A 107 14.08 -12.59 -6.29
C PHE A 107 15.56 -12.23 -6.47
N LEU A 108 16.11 -11.43 -5.56
CA LEU A 108 17.51 -11.01 -5.59
C LEU A 108 18.29 -11.61 -4.42
N ASP A 109 19.50 -12.09 -4.70
CA ASP A 109 20.57 -12.32 -3.74
C ASP A 109 21.54 -11.12 -3.83
N VAL A 110 21.59 -10.33 -2.75
CA VAL A 110 22.38 -9.11 -2.68
C VAL A 110 23.51 -9.29 -1.68
N GLU A 111 24.73 -9.02 -2.15
CA GLU A 111 25.95 -9.08 -1.34
C GLU A 111 26.58 -7.69 -1.26
N LEU A 112 26.75 -7.18 -0.05
CA LEU A 112 27.42 -5.92 0.24
C LEU A 112 28.79 -6.20 0.84
N ARG A 113 29.84 -5.67 0.23
CA ARG A 113 31.22 -5.78 0.71
C ARG A 113 31.87 -4.42 0.85
N THR A 114 32.79 -4.27 1.79
CA THR A 114 33.67 -3.09 1.85
C THR A 114 34.58 -3.03 0.60
N ALA A 115 35.20 -1.89 0.34
CA ALA A 115 36.22 -1.76 -0.70
C ALA A 115 37.38 -2.76 -0.54
N ALA A 116 37.71 -3.13 0.70
CA ALA A 116 38.71 -4.15 1.03
C ALA A 116 38.24 -5.60 0.81
N GLY A 117 36.97 -5.80 0.46
CA GLY A 117 36.38 -7.11 0.14
C GLY A 117 35.75 -7.84 1.33
N ALA A 118 35.77 -7.26 2.53
CA ALA A 118 35.11 -7.84 3.70
C ALA A 118 33.59 -7.86 3.49
N LEU A 119 32.94 -8.97 3.82
CA LEU A 119 31.49 -9.09 3.76
C LEU A 119 30.85 -8.26 4.88
N VAL A 120 29.91 -7.38 4.51
CA VAL A 120 29.14 -6.58 5.45
C VAL A 120 27.80 -7.26 5.71
N THR A 121 27.06 -7.52 4.64
CA THR A 121 25.81 -8.27 4.71
C THR A 121 25.58 -9.05 3.41
N ARG A 122 24.82 -10.14 3.53
CA ARG A 122 24.23 -10.85 2.40
C ARG A 122 22.79 -11.18 2.76
N GLN A 123 21.86 -10.77 1.91
CA GLN A 123 20.45 -10.98 2.14
C GLN A 123 19.72 -11.23 0.82
N THR A 124 18.57 -11.89 0.92
CA THR A 124 17.63 -12.00 -0.19
C THR A 124 16.61 -10.89 -0.13
N LEU A 125 16.28 -10.31 -1.28
CA LEU A 125 15.26 -9.26 -1.40
C LEU A 125 14.18 -9.72 -2.38
N SER A 126 12.94 -9.46 -1.99
CA SER A 126 11.77 -9.64 -2.84
C SER A 126 11.72 -8.55 -3.92
N PHE A 127 10.98 -8.80 -5.01
CA PHE A 127 10.83 -7.86 -6.10
C PHE A 127 9.37 -7.69 -6.45
N CYS A 128 8.84 -6.48 -6.30
CA CYS A 128 7.55 -6.12 -6.85
C CYS A 128 7.69 -5.50 -8.25
N PRO A 129 7.27 -6.18 -9.34
CA PRO A 129 7.31 -5.58 -10.68
C PRO A 129 6.47 -4.31 -10.83
N GLY A 130 5.43 -4.15 -10.01
CA GLY A 130 4.63 -2.93 -9.95
C GLY A 130 5.40 -1.69 -9.49
N GLY A 131 6.56 -1.86 -8.85
CA GLY A 131 7.40 -0.75 -8.37
C GLY A 131 7.38 -0.52 -6.87
N ALA A 132 6.54 -1.25 -6.10
CA ALA A 132 6.39 -1.21 -4.63
C ALA A 132 6.03 0.15 -3.98
N TRP A 133 6.53 1.27 -4.48
CA TRP A 133 6.46 2.60 -3.83
C TRP A 133 6.02 3.72 -4.80
N GLY A 134 5.17 3.39 -5.77
CA GLY A 134 4.66 4.37 -6.74
C GLY A 134 5.53 4.52 -7.99
N MET A 135 5.21 5.53 -8.82
CA MET A 135 5.75 5.65 -10.17
C MET A 135 7.25 5.95 -10.25
N GLU A 136 7.81 6.58 -9.21
CA GLU A 136 9.22 6.96 -9.16
C GLU A 136 10.14 5.73 -9.28
N GLN A 137 9.65 4.56 -8.88
CA GLN A 137 10.36 3.29 -8.95
C GLN A 137 10.20 2.56 -10.28
N GLN A 138 9.46 3.11 -11.25
CA GLN A 138 9.32 2.55 -12.60
C GLN A 138 9.91 3.49 -13.65
N ALA A 139 10.58 2.90 -14.64
CA ALA A 139 11.23 3.64 -15.71
C ALA A 139 10.99 3.00 -17.07
N ARG A 140 10.85 3.83 -18.10
CA ARG A 140 10.92 3.38 -19.50
C ARG A 140 12.37 3.06 -19.84
N LEU A 141 12.60 1.85 -20.36
CA LEU A 141 13.90 1.44 -20.90
C LEU A 141 14.22 2.18 -22.20
N ASP A 142 13.17 2.44 -22.99
CA ASP A 142 13.24 3.12 -24.28
C ASP A 142 11.84 3.62 -24.70
N ALA A 143 11.75 4.18 -25.90
CA ALA A 143 10.52 4.71 -26.45
C ALA A 143 9.55 3.64 -27.01
N THR A 144 9.87 2.34 -26.95
CA THR A 144 9.10 1.27 -27.60
C THR A 144 7.92 0.76 -26.77
N GLY A 145 7.97 0.95 -25.45
CA GLY A 145 6.86 0.69 -24.53
C GLY A 145 5.80 1.79 -24.58
N PRO A 146 4.62 1.59 -23.95
CA PRO A 146 3.62 2.64 -23.83
C PRO A 146 4.21 3.87 -23.11
N ALA A 147 3.69 5.06 -23.44
CA ALA A 147 4.17 6.32 -22.85
C ALA A 147 3.89 6.37 -21.35
N GLU A 148 2.71 5.91 -20.96
CA GLU A 148 2.30 5.69 -19.57
C GLU A 148 2.17 4.19 -19.29
N PRO A 149 2.55 3.73 -18.10
CA PRO A 149 2.43 2.33 -17.71
C PRO A 149 0.95 1.94 -17.56
N GLN A 150 0.60 0.72 -17.96
CA GLN A 150 -0.79 0.25 -18.06
C GLN A 150 -1.16 -0.79 -17.00
N LEU A 151 -0.17 -1.46 -16.41
CA LEU A 151 -0.36 -2.47 -15.38
C LEU A 151 -0.27 -1.87 -13.99
N ALA A 152 -0.91 -2.47 -12.98
CA ALA A 152 -0.91 -1.95 -11.62
C ALA A 152 0.51 -1.68 -11.07
N ASN A 153 0.64 -0.58 -10.33
CA ASN A 153 1.90 -0.15 -9.69
C ASN A 153 2.14 -0.78 -8.30
N SER A 154 1.26 -1.68 -7.88
CA SER A 154 1.32 -2.39 -6.61
C SER A 154 1.28 -3.90 -6.86
N CYS A 155 1.88 -4.67 -5.96
CA CYS A 155 1.74 -6.13 -5.92
C CYS A 155 0.56 -6.60 -5.05
N GLY A 156 -0.24 -5.65 -4.55
CA GLY A 156 -1.34 -5.88 -3.63
C GLY A 156 -0.93 -5.64 -2.17
N THR A 157 -1.94 -5.58 -1.32
CA THR A 157 -1.83 -5.48 0.15
C THR A 157 -2.46 -6.72 0.78
N HIS A 158 -2.51 -6.78 2.11
CA HIS A 158 -3.20 -7.86 2.81
C HIS A 158 -4.73 -7.83 2.58
N LEU A 159 -5.28 -6.73 2.06
CA LEU A 159 -6.70 -6.56 1.71
C LEU A 159 -7.02 -6.95 0.27
N THR A 160 -6.01 -7.01 -0.59
CA THR A 160 -6.20 -7.34 -2.02
C THR A 160 -6.71 -8.77 -2.17
N ARG A 161 -7.85 -8.91 -2.85
CA ARG A 161 -8.49 -10.20 -3.15
C ARG A 161 -8.02 -10.79 -4.47
N HIS A 162 -7.74 -9.94 -5.45
CA HIS A 162 -7.31 -10.38 -6.78
C HIS A 162 -6.67 -9.23 -7.56
N ILE A 163 -5.48 -9.44 -8.11
CA ILE A 163 -4.79 -8.42 -8.89
C ILE A 163 -4.02 -9.05 -10.05
N VAL A 164 -3.93 -8.31 -11.16
CA VAL A 164 -2.93 -8.55 -12.21
C VAL A 164 -1.98 -7.36 -12.24
N TYR A 165 -0.74 -7.58 -11.79
CA TYR A 165 0.30 -6.56 -11.77
C TYR A 165 1.44 -6.95 -12.71
N GLY A 166 2.40 -6.05 -12.91
CA GLY A 166 3.54 -6.36 -13.75
C GLY A 166 4.31 -5.18 -14.30
N LEU A 167 5.04 -5.46 -15.38
CA LEU A 167 5.78 -4.48 -16.16
C LEU A 167 5.38 -4.57 -17.61
N ASP A 168 5.06 -3.42 -18.20
CA ASP A 168 4.87 -3.31 -19.64
C ASP A 168 6.16 -3.66 -20.40
N LYS A 169 6.00 -4.06 -21.66
CA LYS A 169 7.15 -4.22 -22.55
C LYS A 169 7.87 -2.87 -22.67
N GLY A 170 9.19 -2.88 -22.53
CA GLY A 170 10.01 -1.66 -22.59
C GLY A 170 10.02 -0.88 -21.28
N TRP A 171 9.47 -1.43 -20.20
CA TRP A 171 9.51 -0.84 -18.86
C TRP A 171 10.39 -1.64 -17.92
N ALA A 172 10.76 -1.00 -16.82
CA ALA A 172 11.58 -1.55 -15.75
C ALA A 172 11.11 -1.04 -14.39
N ALA A 173 11.40 -1.81 -13.34
CA ALA A 173 11.21 -1.39 -11.95
C ALA A 173 12.54 -1.43 -11.21
N SER A 174 12.77 -0.44 -10.35
CA SER A 174 13.94 -0.34 -9.49
C SER A 174 13.99 -1.50 -8.51
N VAL A 175 15.19 -1.90 -8.11
CA VAL A 175 15.39 -3.02 -7.19
C VAL A 175 16.52 -2.78 -6.20
N GLY A 176 16.37 -3.41 -5.02
CA GLY A 176 17.37 -3.39 -3.96
C GLY A 176 17.32 -2.14 -3.07
N ASN A 177 16.24 -1.37 -3.14
CA ASN A 177 16.05 -0.16 -2.35
C ASN A 177 16.01 -0.43 -0.85
N ASP A 178 15.53 -1.61 -0.45
CA ASP A 178 15.44 -2.03 0.96
C ASP A 178 16.78 -2.63 1.47
N LEU A 179 17.86 -2.57 0.67
CA LEU A 179 19.15 -3.13 1.07
C LEU A 179 19.67 -2.50 2.36
N LEU A 180 19.43 -1.20 2.54
CA LEU A 180 20.03 -0.41 3.63
C LEU A 180 19.07 -0.07 4.78
N SER A 181 17.87 -0.65 4.81
CA SER A 181 16.88 -0.38 5.85
C SER A 181 17.40 -0.68 7.26
N ASN A 182 18.31 -1.65 7.40
CA ASN A 182 18.96 -2.01 8.67
C ASN A 182 20.50 -1.94 8.56
N PHE A 183 21.02 -0.96 7.81
CA PHE A 183 22.47 -0.86 7.57
C PHE A 183 23.20 -0.19 8.74
N GLU A 184 24.03 -0.98 9.43
CA GLU A 184 24.87 -0.51 10.54
C GLU A 184 26.35 -0.29 10.15
N GLY A 185 26.67 -0.32 8.86
CA GLY A 185 28.05 -0.16 8.39
C GLY A 185 28.59 1.28 8.57
N ALA A 186 29.91 1.41 8.64
CA ALA A 186 30.60 2.70 8.74
C ALA A 186 30.47 3.53 7.45
N ASP A 187 30.80 4.81 7.51
CA ASP A 187 31.02 5.59 6.30
C ASP A 187 32.16 5.01 5.46
N GLY A 188 32.06 5.13 4.14
CA GLY A 188 33.10 4.69 3.22
C GLY A 188 32.57 4.03 1.95
N ASP A 189 33.50 3.39 1.24
CA ASP A 189 33.24 2.79 -0.06
C ASP A 189 32.89 1.30 0.05
N TYR A 190 31.86 0.93 -0.68
CA TYR A 190 31.28 -0.41 -0.74
C TYR A 190 31.09 -0.88 -2.18
N ARG A 191 31.08 -2.20 -2.33
CA ARG A 191 30.67 -2.89 -3.55
C ARG A 191 29.40 -3.67 -3.27
N VAL A 192 28.33 -3.32 -3.98
CA VAL A 192 27.08 -4.06 -4.01
C VAL A 192 27.11 -5.02 -5.19
N THR A 193 26.78 -6.29 -4.97
CA THR A 193 26.59 -7.26 -6.04
C THR A 193 25.18 -7.82 -5.97
N LEU A 194 24.39 -7.61 -7.02
CA LEU A 194 23.04 -8.10 -7.15
C LEU A 194 23.02 -9.30 -8.08
N ARG A 195 22.32 -10.37 -7.70
CA ARG A 195 22.13 -11.57 -8.52
C ARG A 195 20.66 -11.94 -8.51
N ILE A 196 20.05 -12.14 -9.68
CA ILE A 196 18.72 -12.76 -9.73
C ILE A 196 18.87 -14.23 -9.33
N THR A 197 18.02 -14.72 -8.43
CA THR A 197 18.19 -16.07 -7.89
C THR A 197 18.00 -17.15 -8.96
N PRO A 198 18.66 -18.32 -8.83
CA PRO A 198 18.66 -19.34 -9.88
C PRO A 198 17.26 -19.82 -10.29
N THR A 199 16.32 -19.85 -9.35
CA THR A 199 14.91 -20.20 -9.59
C THR A 199 14.30 -19.28 -10.65
N TYR A 200 14.50 -17.96 -10.53
CA TYR A 200 13.99 -16.97 -11.48
C TYR A 200 14.79 -16.94 -12.79
N VAL A 201 16.12 -17.07 -12.73
CA VAL A 201 16.97 -17.17 -13.93
C VAL A 201 16.53 -18.30 -14.82
N LYS A 202 16.25 -19.48 -14.23
CA LYS A 202 15.80 -20.66 -14.98
C LYS A 202 14.40 -20.48 -15.55
N GLN A 203 13.43 -20.07 -14.74
CA GLN A 203 12.02 -20.04 -15.17
C GLN A 203 11.67 -18.91 -16.15
N PHE A 204 12.46 -17.83 -16.15
CA PHE A 204 12.32 -16.71 -17.08
C PHE A 204 13.39 -16.69 -18.17
N ALA A 205 14.25 -17.71 -18.22
CA ALA A 205 15.38 -17.80 -19.17
C ALA A 205 16.20 -16.50 -19.25
N ILE A 206 16.52 -15.93 -18.08
CA ILE A 206 17.23 -14.65 -17.99
C ILE A 206 18.66 -14.83 -18.55
N PRO A 207 19.10 -13.99 -19.51
CA PRO A 207 20.45 -14.09 -20.05
C PRO A 207 21.50 -13.98 -18.96
N ALA A 208 22.55 -14.81 -18.98
CA ALA A 208 23.59 -14.82 -17.96
C ALA A 208 24.25 -13.44 -17.74
N ALA A 209 24.43 -12.67 -18.82
CA ALA A 209 24.96 -11.31 -18.79
C ALA A 209 24.02 -10.29 -18.09
N GLN A 210 22.76 -10.65 -17.86
CA GLN A 210 21.74 -9.81 -17.23
C GLN A 210 21.22 -10.42 -15.92
N ALA A 211 21.76 -11.55 -15.49
CA ALA A 211 21.40 -12.20 -14.23
C ALA A 211 22.20 -11.66 -13.03
N LYS A 212 23.28 -10.90 -13.28
CA LYS A 212 24.17 -10.36 -12.26
C LYS A 212 24.58 -8.93 -12.60
N ALA A 213 24.63 -8.07 -11.59
CA ALA A 213 25.09 -6.70 -11.67
C ALA A 213 25.97 -6.34 -10.47
N SER A 214 26.80 -5.30 -10.62
CA SER A 214 27.56 -4.72 -9.52
C SER A 214 27.51 -3.20 -9.57
N VAL A 215 27.37 -2.58 -8.40
CA VAL A 215 27.33 -1.14 -8.20
C VAL A 215 28.35 -0.78 -7.13
N SER A 216 29.07 0.34 -7.32
CA SER A 216 29.92 0.91 -6.28
C SER A 216 29.10 1.93 -5.50
N MET A 217 29.16 1.89 -4.18
CA MET A 217 28.34 2.74 -3.31
C MET A 217 29.24 3.42 -2.29
N THR A 218 29.15 4.74 -2.17
CA THR A 218 29.82 5.48 -1.10
C THR A 218 28.77 5.93 -0.10
N VAL A 219 28.96 5.60 1.18
CA VAL A 219 28.09 6.04 2.28
C VAL A 219 28.78 7.16 3.05
N THR A 220 28.05 8.25 3.28
CA THR A 220 28.51 9.40 4.08
C THR A 220 27.43 9.78 5.08
N THR A 221 27.82 10.02 6.33
CA THR A 221 26.92 10.54 7.35
C THR A 221 26.88 12.07 7.29
N VAL A 222 25.68 12.63 7.25
CA VAL A 222 25.42 14.07 7.20
C VAL A 222 24.67 14.53 8.45
N PRO A 223 24.90 15.76 8.94
CA PRO A 223 24.15 16.29 10.07
C PRO A 223 22.65 16.36 9.78
N CYS A 224 21.82 16.17 10.81
CA CYS A 224 20.38 16.33 10.72
C CYS A 224 20.00 17.75 10.24
N PRO A 225 19.26 17.90 9.12
CA PRO A 225 18.93 19.21 8.56
C PRO A 225 17.73 19.90 9.26
N TYR A 226 17.13 19.24 10.25
CA TYR A 226 15.94 19.71 10.98
C TYR A 226 16.30 20.28 12.36
N GLU A 227 15.40 21.05 12.97
CA GLU A 227 15.60 21.58 14.33
C GLU A 227 15.76 20.44 15.38
N PRO A 228 16.47 20.67 16.50
CA PRO A 228 16.99 19.62 17.38
C PRO A 228 15.96 18.59 17.87
N ASP A 229 14.70 19.02 18.04
CA ASP A 229 13.62 18.21 18.58
C ASP A 229 13.20 17.04 17.66
N TRP A 230 13.50 17.13 16.36
CA TRP A 230 13.26 16.05 15.39
C TRP A 230 14.44 15.07 15.27
N CYS A 231 15.60 15.44 15.81
CA CYS A 231 16.87 14.74 15.62
C CYS A 231 17.35 14.03 16.89
N ALA A 232 16.69 14.24 18.02
CA ALA A 232 16.96 13.49 19.23
C ALA A 232 16.30 12.09 19.14
N PRO A 233 17.01 10.99 19.45
CA PRO A 233 16.31 9.74 19.73
C PRO A 233 15.30 10.00 20.86
N PRO A 234 14.11 9.36 20.86
CA PRO A 234 13.18 9.50 21.97
C PRO A 234 13.92 9.13 23.25
N GLU A 235 14.06 10.08 24.18
CA GLU A 235 14.64 9.78 25.48
C GLU A 235 13.82 8.64 26.09
N GLU A 236 14.49 7.55 26.48
CA GLU A 236 13.85 6.48 27.23
C GLU A 236 13.29 7.08 28.53
N GLY A 237 11.98 7.34 28.53
CA GLY A 237 11.22 7.83 29.68
C GLY A 237 11.13 6.75 30.76
N GLY A 238 12.24 6.46 31.42
CA GLY A 238 12.30 5.74 32.68
C GLY A 238 11.81 6.64 33.81
N GLY A 239 10.66 6.30 34.39
CA GLY A 239 10.14 6.95 35.58
C GLY A 239 11.14 6.92 36.75
N GLY A 240 11.30 8.07 37.42
CA GLY A 240 12.13 8.19 38.62
C GLY A 240 11.99 9.55 39.28
N SER A 241 11.32 9.57 40.42
CA SER A 241 11.01 10.75 41.24
C SER A 241 12.24 11.52 41.76
N ALA A 242 12.13 12.85 41.70
CA ALA A 242 12.62 13.88 42.65
C ALA A 242 14.03 13.77 43.27
N ALA A 243 14.86 14.81 43.05
CA ALA A 243 15.45 15.62 44.13
C ALA A 243 16.14 16.90 43.60
N LEU A 244 15.79 18.04 44.22
CA LEU A 244 16.41 19.36 44.08
C LEU A 244 17.90 19.36 44.48
N SER A 245 18.73 20.14 43.78
CA SER A 245 19.59 21.15 44.45
C SER A 245 20.20 22.21 43.53
N ARG A 246 20.05 23.43 44.02
CA ARG A 246 20.53 24.74 43.58
C ARG A 246 22.04 24.83 43.35
N THR A 247 22.47 25.58 42.33
CA THR A 247 23.27 26.83 42.50
C THR A 247 23.38 27.61 41.16
N ALA A 248 23.37 28.93 41.27
CA ALA A 248 23.29 29.93 40.20
C ALA A 248 24.70 30.58 39.91
N PRO A 249 24.82 31.80 39.36
CA PRO A 249 24.95 32.12 37.92
C PRO A 249 26.16 33.04 37.58
N THR A 250 26.52 33.21 36.30
CA THR A 250 27.35 34.36 35.81
C THR A 250 27.04 34.60 34.32
N THR A 251 26.21 35.58 33.93
CA THR A 251 26.47 37.01 33.61
C THR A 251 27.30 37.29 32.34
N SER A 252 26.64 37.91 31.34
CA SER A 252 27.00 39.17 30.61
C SER A 252 26.41 39.12 29.17
N SER A 253 25.32 39.83 28.85
CA SER A 253 25.25 41.19 28.25
C SER A 253 25.93 41.30 26.86
N THR A 254 25.39 41.86 25.77
CA THR A 254 24.40 42.94 25.58
C THR A 254 24.12 43.16 24.07
N SER A 255 22.89 43.62 23.75
CA SER A 255 22.45 44.56 22.67
C SER A 255 22.84 44.32 21.20
N ALA A 256 21.91 44.06 20.26
CA ALA A 256 20.89 44.95 19.66
C ALA A 256 21.44 46.04 18.72
N THR A 257 21.06 46.03 17.44
CA THR A 257 20.22 47.07 16.78
C THR A 257 20.09 46.86 15.28
N SER A 258 18.88 47.16 14.80
CA SER A 258 18.39 47.22 13.41
C SER A 258 18.69 48.57 12.74
N HIS A 259 18.77 48.58 11.40
CA HIS A 259 18.30 49.59 10.42
C HIS A 259 18.72 49.05 9.03
N GLY A 260 18.03 49.15 7.90
CA GLY A 260 16.91 49.95 7.41
C GLY A 260 17.12 50.09 5.88
N ASP A 261 16.08 49.78 5.11
CA ASP A 261 15.83 49.89 3.65
C ASP A 261 16.88 50.48 2.69
N HIS A 262 16.97 49.90 1.47
CA HIS A 262 16.67 50.60 0.21
C HIS A 262 16.49 49.63 -0.97
N THR A 263 15.45 49.92 -1.75
CA THR A 263 14.96 49.24 -2.96
C THR A 263 15.75 49.64 -4.22
N ALA A 264 15.96 48.68 -5.13
CA ALA A 264 16.12 48.96 -6.57
C ALA A 264 15.75 47.71 -7.39
N HIS A 265 14.71 47.85 -8.22
CA HIS A 265 14.25 46.86 -9.18
C HIS A 265 15.22 46.73 -10.37
N GLY A 266 15.47 45.49 -10.77
CA GLY A 266 16.05 45.11 -12.06
C GLY A 266 15.72 43.64 -12.32
N SER A 267 14.74 43.42 -13.18
CA SER A 267 14.23 42.13 -13.63
C SER A 267 15.30 41.25 -14.26
N ASP A 268 15.43 39.99 -13.82
CA ASP A 268 15.44 38.83 -14.72
C ASP A 268 15.50 37.47 -13.98
N HIS A 269 14.73 36.53 -14.52
CA HIS A 269 14.71 35.08 -14.29
C HIS A 269 14.14 34.53 -12.97
N ALA A 270 12.86 34.13 -13.08
CA ALA A 270 12.13 33.26 -12.18
C ALA A 270 12.91 31.97 -11.84
N LYS A 271 13.39 31.88 -10.60
CA LYS A 271 13.66 30.60 -9.94
C LYS A 271 12.32 30.03 -9.49
N GLY A 272 11.80 29.06 -10.23
CA GLY A 272 10.61 28.30 -9.86
C GLY A 272 10.84 27.53 -8.56
N HIS A 273 9.96 27.81 -7.59
CA HIS A 273 9.60 27.07 -6.39
C HIS A 273 10.01 25.59 -6.43
N GLY A 274 10.79 25.05 -5.50
CA GLY A 274 10.57 25.15 -4.05
C GLY A 274 9.73 23.94 -3.66
N ALA A 275 10.41 22.86 -3.27
CA ALA A 275 9.82 21.62 -2.79
C ALA A 275 8.68 21.92 -1.81
N GLN A 276 7.45 21.60 -2.22
CA GLN A 276 6.33 21.65 -1.30
C GLN A 276 6.60 20.62 -0.21
N LYS A 277 6.41 21.04 1.05
CA LYS A 277 6.41 20.15 2.21
C LYS A 277 5.47 18.98 1.90
N LEU A 278 6.01 17.78 1.84
CA LEU A 278 5.17 16.58 1.94
C LEU A 278 4.55 16.58 3.34
N ASP A 279 3.24 16.34 3.37
CA ASP A 279 2.41 16.32 4.56
C ASP A 279 2.97 15.31 5.60
N PRO A 280 3.07 15.68 6.89
CA PRO A 280 3.43 14.74 7.97
C PRO A 280 2.59 13.45 7.97
N VAL A 281 1.34 13.50 7.50
CA VAL A 281 0.44 12.34 7.35
C VAL A 281 0.94 11.36 6.28
N VAL A 282 1.54 11.86 5.20
CA VAL A 282 2.14 11.02 4.13
C VAL A 282 3.43 10.35 4.62
N ARG A 283 4.20 11.02 5.50
CA ARG A 283 5.36 10.41 6.16
C ARG A 283 4.95 9.39 7.21
N ALA A 284 3.90 9.64 7.99
CA ALA A 284 3.38 8.70 8.97
C ALA A 284 2.82 7.43 8.29
N ALA A 285 2.07 7.58 7.18
CA ALA A 285 1.60 6.45 6.39
C ALA A 285 2.76 5.63 5.78
N ALA A 286 3.84 6.28 5.32
CA ALA A 286 5.03 5.58 4.82
C ALA A 286 5.83 4.87 5.93
N ALA A 287 5.86 5.44 7.14
CA ALA A 287 6.51 4.85 8.31
C ALA A 287 5.70 3.67 8.91
N ASP A 288 4.37 3.75 8.91
CA ASP A 288 3.49 2.69 9.43
C ASP A 288 3.48 1.45 8.52
N VAL A 289 3.57 1.64 7.20
CA VAL A 289 3.78 0.53 6.23
C VAL A 289 5.12 -0.19 6.50
N SER A 290 6.16 0.55 6.90
CA SER A 290 7.47 -0.02 7.26
C SER A 290 7.43 -0.77 8.59
N ALA A 291 6.68 -0.27 9.58
CA ALA A 291 6.51 -0.93 10.88
C ALA A 291 5.65 -2.21 10.79
N SER A 292 4.60 -2.22 9.96
CA SER A 292 3.77 -3.39 9.70
C SER A 292 4.54 -4.51 8.98
N SER A 293 5.43 -4.13 8.06
CA SER A 293 6.32 -5.06 7.33
C SER A 293 7.40 -5.70 8.24
N ALA A 294 7.85 -5.00 9.28
CA ALA A 294 8.82 -5.51 10.25
C ALA A 294 8.16 -6.38 11.35
N ARG A 295 6.93 -6.07 11.76
CA ARG A 295 6.20 -6.83 12.80
C ARG A 295 5.64 -8.17 12.31
N THR A 296 5.31 -8.28 11.02
CA THR A 296 4.89 -9.56 10.41
C THR A 296 5.98 -10.63 10.38
N ALA A 297 7.26 -10.25 10.55
CA ALA A 297 8.37 -11.20 10.61
C ALA A 297 8.53 -11.92 11.97
N THR A 298 7.81 -11.54 13.03
CA THR A 298 8.02 -12.08 14.39
C THR A 298 6.80 -12.75 15.05
N LEU A 299 5.66 -12.84 14.36
CA LEU A 299 4.45 -13.54 14.87
C LEU A 299 4.01 -14.66 13.92
N GLU A 300 4.92 -15.59 13.60
CA GLU A 300 4.52 -16.93 13.14
C GLU A 300 4.19 -17.83 14.34
N SER A 301 2.90 -17.89 14.70
CA SER A 301 2.18 -19.09 15.17
C SER A 301 1.01 -18.69 16.06
N SER A 302 -0.16 -18.48 15.46
CA SER A 302 -1.38 -19.24 15.80
C SER A 302 -2.60 -18.59 15.16
N THR A 303 -3.23 -19.36 14.28
CA THR A 303 -4.69 -19.46 13.99
C THR A 303 -4.97 -19.33 12.50
N ALA A 304 -5.19 -20.50 11.88
CA ALA A 304 -5.57 -20.62 10.48
C ALA A 304 -7.00 -20.08 10.27
N LEU A 305 -7.13 -19.06 9.42
CA LEU A 305 -8.40 -18.46 9.01
C LEU A 305 -9.23 -19.49 8.24
N ARG A 306 -10.37 -19.92 8.79
CA ARG A 306 -11.32 -20.79 8.10
C ARG A 306 -12.33 -19.94 7.32
N ILE A 307 -12.03 -19.65 6.06
CA ILE A 307 -13.04 -19.16 5.12
C ILE A 307 -13.99 -20.32 4.82
N ALA A 308 -15.23 -20.23 5.32
CA ALA A 308 -16.27 -21.20 5.05
C ALA A 308 -16.59 -21.24 3.55
N SER A 309 -16.22 -22.34 2.90
CA SER A 309 -16.60 -22.62 1.51
C SER A 309 -18.11 -22.85 1.42
N ALA A 310 -18.85 -21.89 0.88
CA ALA A 310 -20.21 -22.11 0.42
C ALA A 310 -20.20 -23.13 -0.73
N LYS A 311 -20.82 -24.29 -0.53
CA LYS A 311 -20.93 -25.36 -1.54
C LYS A 311 -21.65 -24.84 -2.79
N ALA A 312 -20.94 -24.77 -3.91
CA ALA A 312 -21.52 -24.48 -5.21
C ALA A 312 -22.50 -25.59 -5.63
N ASN A 313 -23.74 -25.21 -5.93
CA ASN A 313 -24.76 -26.09 -6.51
C ASN A 313 -24.43 -26.36 -8.00
N PRO A 314 -24.23 -27.62 -8.44
CA PRO A 314 -23.67 -27.93 -9.75
C PRO A 314 -24.63 -27.80 -10.95
N GLN A 315 -25.86 -27.30 -10.78
CA GLN A 315 -26.87 -27.25 -11.86
C GLN A 315 -27.08 -25.89 -12.55
N ARG A 316 -26.17 -24.94 -12.41
CA ARG A 316 -26.23 -23.63 -13.13
C ARG A 316 -25.08 -23.43 -14.12
N ARG A 317 -24.58 -24.49 -14.75
CA ARG A 317 -23.48 -24.40 -15.74
C ARG A 317 -23.91 -24.14 -17.18
N ASP A 318 -25.19 -24.28 -17.53
CA ASP A 318 -25.63 -24.12 -18.92
C ASP A 318 -26.51 -22.88 -19.11
N ARG A 319 -25.89 -21.69 -19.00
CA ARG A 319 -26.41 -20.44 -19.64
C ARG A 319 -25.42 -19.27 -19.70
N ALA A 320 -24.13 -19.52 -19.61
CA ALA A 320 -23.09 -18.49 -19.73
C ALA A 320 -22.44 -18.54 -21.12
N GLU A 321 -23.23 -18.46 -22.18
CA GLU A 321 -22.73 -18.21 -23.54
C GLU A 321 -23.86 -17.62 -24.40
N ALA A 322 -24.15 -16.34 -24.15
CA ALA A 322 -24.76 -15.41 -25.09
C ALA A 322 -24.86 -14.03 -24.40
N ASP A 323 -24.05 -13.08 -24.88
CA ASP A 323 -24.34 -11.64 -25.00
C ASP A 323 -23.11 -10.78 -24.68
N GLY A 324 -22.32 -10.53 -25.72
CA GLY A 324 -21.42 -9.38 -25.76
C GLY A 324 -22.24 -8.10 -25.96
N SER A 325 -22.95 -7.62 -24.94
CA SER A 325 -23.46 -6.24 -24.84
C SER A 325 -24.22 -5.91 -23.55
N ARG A 326 -24.08 -6.67 -22.45
CA ARG A 326 -24.67 -6.20 -21.16
C ARG A 326 -23.95 -4.93 -20.72
N ARG A 327 -24.61 -3.80 -20.99
CA ARG A 327 -24.27 -2.49 -20.43
C ARG A 327 -24.20 -2.68 -18.92
N THR A 328 -22.99 -2.53 -18.37
CA THR A 328 -22.86 -2.29 -16.94
C THR A 328 -23.65 -1.03 -16.62
N ASN A 329 -24.30 -0.97 -15.46
CA ASN A 329 -25.00 0.24 -15.05
C ASN A 329 -24.03 1.42 -14.85
N GLY A 330 -22.72 1.13 -14.69
CA GLY A 330 -21.66 2.13 -14.48
C GLY A 330 -21.70 2.72 -13.07
N LEU A 331 -22.44 2.09 -12.16
CA LEU A 331 -22.54 2.53 -10.78
C LEU A 331 -21.40 1.92 -9.94
N PRO A 332 -20.98 2.61 -8.86
CA PRO A 332 -20.13 2.03 -7.84
C PRO A 332 -20.88 0.96 -7.04
N ASP A 333 -20.14 0.13 -6.31
CA ASP A 333 -20.63 -0.87 -5.36
C ASP A 333 -19.79 -0.75 -4.09
N MET A 334 -20.28 -0.04 -3.08
CA MET A 334 -19.52 0.20 -1.87
C MET A 334 -19.60 -1.01 -0.95
N VAL A 335 -18.44 -1.58 -0.65
CA VAL A 335 -18.32 -2.77 0.16
C VAL A 335 -17.47 -2.46 1.38
N ALA A 336 -18.06 -2.62 2.56
CA ALA A 336 -17.28 -2.61 3.79
C ALA A 336 -16.44 -3.89 3.90
N LEU A 337 -15.14 -3.77 4.12
CA LEU A 337 -14.30 -4.92 4.50
C LEU A 337 -14.38 -5.14 6.02
N PRO A 338 -14.19 -6.38 6.51
CA PRO A 338 -14.09 -6.61 7.96
C PRO A 338 -12.93 -5.80 8.55
N ALA A 339 -13.15 -5.18 9.71
CA ALA A 339 -12.11 -4.45 10.42
C ALA A 339 -10.94 -5.38 10.83
N PHE A 340 -9.75 -4.80 10.99
CA PHE A 340 -8.48 -5.56 11.13
C PHE A 340 -7.44 -4.81 11.99
N ASP A 341 -6.32 -5.48 12.27
CA ASP A 341 -5.13 -5.01 13.01
C ASP A 341 -5.40 -4.52 14.44
N MET A 342 -6.48 -4.95 15.09
CA MET A 342 -7.01 -4.26 16.28
C MET A 342 -6.06 -4.24 17.47
N GLN A 343 -6.00 -3.10 18.16
CA GLN A 343 -5.17 -2.90 19.34
C GLN A 343 -5.95 -2.14 20.41
N VAL A 344 -5.58 -2.36 21.68
CA VAL A 344 -6.10 -1.54 22.78
C VAL A 344 -4.95 -0.77 23.40
N GLY A 345 -5.14 0.53 23.58
CA GLY A 345 -4.22 1.41 24.27
C GLY A 345 -4.99 2.36 25.18
N THR A 346 -4.31 2.88 26.19
CA THR A 346 -4.89 3.87 27.11
C THR A 346 -4.46 5.27 26.66
N ASP A 347 -5.42 6.18 26.50
CA ASP A 347 -5.16 7.57 26.12
C ASP A 347 -4.64 8.41 27.30
N GLU A 348 -4.24 9.66 27.03
CA GLU A 348 -3.69 10.57 28.04
C GLU A 348 -4.70 10.90 29.16
N GLU A 349 -6.00 10.75 28.89
CA GLU A 349 -7.06 10.92 29.88
C GLU A 349 -7.35 9.64 30.69
N GLY A 350 -6.62 8.56 30.44
CA GLY A 350 -6.76 7.29 31.14
C GLY A 350 -7.91 6.41 30.64
N ARG A 351 -8.44 6.67 29.44
CA ARG A 351 -9.50 5.85 28.84
C ARG A 351 -8.89 4.77 27.96
N ASP A 352 -9.47 3.57 28.04
CA ASP A 352 -9.07 2.46 27.18
C ASP A 352 -9.77 2.59 25.82
N GLN A 353 -8.96 2.70 24.76
CA GLN A 353 -9.40 2.88 23.37
C GLN A 353 -9.06 1.64 22.56
N LEU A 354 -10.09 1.00 22.00
CA LEU A 354 -9.92 -0.07 21.00
C LEU A 354 -9.80 0.55 19.61
N SER A 355 -8.58 0.60 19.08
CA SER A 355 -8.30 1.05 17.71
C SER A 355 -8.46 -0.10 16.71
N PHE A 356 -8.80 0.24 15.46
CA PHE A 356 -9.00 -0.73 14.39
C PHE A 356 -8.72 -0.12 13.01
N GLY A 357 -8.26 -0.95 12.08
CA GLY A 357 -8.24 -0.65 10.65
C GLY A 357 -9.61 -0.88 10.01
N ALA A 358 -10.02 0.00 9.09
CA ALA A 358 -11.24 -0.15 8.31
C ALA A 358 -10.98 0.19 6.84
N ASN A 359 -11.64 -0.54 5.93
CA ASN A 359 -11.56 -0.26 4.50
C ASN A 359 -12.95 -0.29 3.86
N ILE A 360 -13.21 0.73 3.03
CA ILE A 360 -14.41 0.81 2.19
C ILE A 360 -13.97 0.68 0.73
N ALA A 361 -14.36 -0.41 0.09
CA ALA A 361 -14.00 -0.73 -1.29
C ALA A 361 -15.11 -0.33 -2.28
N ASN A 362 -14.74 0.00 -3.51
CA ASN A 362 -15.67 0.08 -4.64
C ASN A 362 -15.49 -1.16 -5.54
N LEU A 363 -16.38 -2.14 -5.44
CA LEU A 363 -16.38 -3.34 -6.29
C LEU A 363 -17.34 -3.23 -7.49
N GLY A 364 -17.76 -2.01 -7.78
CA GLY A 364 -18.71 -1.69 -8.83
C GLY A 364 -18.03 -1.61 -10.19
N SER A 365 -18.83 -1.28 -11.19
CA SER A 365 -18.34 -1.18 -12.57
C SER A 365 -17.99 0.24 -13.01
N GLY A 366 -18.24 1.22 -12.14
CA GLY A 366 -17.86 2.61 -12.33
C GLY A 366 -17.34 3.24 -11.05
N PRO A 367 -16.71 4.42 -11.14
CA PRO A 367 -16.17 5.12 -9.99
C PRO A 367 -17.28 5.68 -9.10
N LEU A 368 -17.02 5.78 -7.80
CA LEU A 368 -17.75 6.72 -6.95
C LEU A 368 -17.11 8.09 -7.18
N VAL A 369 -17.91 9.08 -7.57
CA VAL A 369 -17.49 10.48 -7.68
C VAL A 369 -18.52 11.33 -6.96
N VAL A 370 -18.08 12.01 -5.90
CA VAL A 370 -18.92 12.92 -5.12
C VAL A 370 -18.24 14.29 -5.10
N GLU A 371 -18.98 15.34 -5.38
CA GLU A 371 -18.48 16.71 -5.33
C GLU A 371 -19.24 17.52 -4.29
N GLY A 372 -18.49 18.30 -3.51
CA GLY A 372 -19.02 19.23 -2.51
C GLY A 372 -19.05 20.64 -3.09
N TYR A 373 -20.14 21.36 -2.84
CA TYR A 373 -20.28 22.78 -3.21
C TYR A 373 -20.79 23.58 -2.02
N ARG A 374 -20.21 24.76 -1.81
CA ARG A 374 -20.74 25.74 -0.85
C ARG A 374 -20.44 27.17 -1.29
N SER A 375 -21.18 28.11 -0.71
CA SER A 375 -20.90 29.55 -0.83
C SER A 375 -20.18 30.03 0.43
N SER A 376 -20.95 30.35 1.48
CA SER A 376 -20.45 30.79 2.78
C SER A 376 -20.90 29.88 3.93
N ASP A 377 -21.50 28.74 3.60
CA ASP A 377 -22.03 27.80 4.58
C ASP A 377 -20.89 27.03 5.28
N ASP A 378 -21.15 26.57 6.50
CA ASP A 378 -20.19 25.76 7.28
C ASP A 378 -20.10 24.31 6.78
N THR A 379 -21.07 23.84 5.99
CA THR A 379 -21.08 22.54 5.30
C THR A 379 -21.09 22.71 3.78
N MET A 380 -20.70 21.66 3.04
CA MET A 380 -20.88 21.58 1.58
C MET A 380 -22.00 20.63 1.21
N ARG A 381 -22.85 21.01 0.26
CA ARG A 381 -23.82 20.07 -0.31
C ARG A 381 -23.10 19.10 -1.23
N ALA A 382 -23.29 17.80 -0.97
CA ALA A 382 -22.67 16.74 -1.75
C ALA A 382 -23.57 16.33 -2.93
N THR A 383 -22.98 16.20 -4.11
CA THR A 383 -23.61 15.70 -5.32
C THR A 383 -22.80 14.54 -5.88
N GLN A 384 -23.41 13.37 -6.01
CA GLN A 384 -22.81 12.23 -6.70
C GLN A 384 -22.98 12.40 -8.20
N PHE A 385 -21.91 12.15 -8.96
CA PHE A 385 -21.90 12.12 -10.42
C PHE A 385 -21.70 10.68 -10.90
N GLU A 386 -22.63 10.19 -11.72
CA GLU A 386 -22.52 8.89 -12.38
C GLU A 386 -21.76 9.05 -13.70
N TYR A 387 -20.76 8.21 -13.93
CA TYR A 387 -19.92 8.26 -15.13
C TYR A 387 -20.21 7.10 -16.08
N ARG A 388 -20.14 7.38 -17.38
CA ARG A 388 -20.15 6.36 -18.44
C ARG A 388 -19.15 6.74 -19.50
N ASP A 389 -18.27 5.81 -19.85
CA ASP A 389 -17.22 6.00 -20.85
C ASP A 389 -16.34 7.24 -20.59
N GLY A 390 -16.13 7.56 -19.30
CA GLY A 390 -15.31 8.70 -18.85
C GLY A 390 -16.06 10.03 -18.74
N GLU A 391 -17.34 10.09 -19.12
CA GLU A 391 -18.14 11.32 -19.08
C GLU A 391 -19.23 11.26 -17.99
N PRO A 392 -19.50 12.37 -17.28
CA PRO A 392 -20.61 12.44 -16.34
C PRO A 392 -21.94 12.40 -17.11
N VAL A 393 -22.81 11.44 -16.79
CA VAL A 393 -24.11 11.24 -17.46
C VAL A 393 -25.31 11.57 -16.60
N ARG A 394 -25.13 11.63 -15.28
CA ARG A 394 -26.20 11.97 -14.31
C ARG A 394 -25.58 12.53 -13.05
N SER A 395 -26.32 13.37 -12.35
CA SER A 395 -26.02 13.78 -10.99
C SER A 395 -27.21 13.55 -10.05
N SER A 396 -26.92 13.31 -8.77
CA SER A 396 -27.94 13.18 -7.72
C SER A 396 -27.42 13.68 -6.37
N PRO A 397 -28.29 14.20 -5.47
CA PRO A 397 -27.87 14.59 -4.12
C PRO A 397 -27.30 13.40 -3.34
N ALA A 398 -26.19 13.61 -2.64
CA ALA A 398 -25.43 12.56 -1.97
C ALA A 398 -25.24 12.77 -0.46
N GLY A 399 -25.75 13.87 0.11
CA GLY A 399 -25.55 14.23 1.52
C GLY A 399 -24.80 15.56 1.64
N GLU A 400 -23.91 15.66 2.61
CA GLU A 400 -23.10 16.85 2.87
C GLU A 400 -21.64 16.47 3.17
N PHE A 401 -20.75 17.45 3.05
CA PHE A 401 -19.40 17.39 3.62
C PHE A 401 -19.29 18.35 4.79
N GLU A 402 -18.58 17.92 5.83
CA GLU A 402 -18.26 18.70 7.02
C GLU A 402 -16.77 19.04 7.05
N TRP A 403 -16.43 20.21 7.56
CA TRP A 403 -15.04 20.58 7.81
C TRP A 403 -14.56 19.97 9.12
N ASP A 404 -13.44 19.25 9.10
CA ASP A 404 -12.80 18.77 10.33
C ASP A 404 -11.71 19.76 10.79
N PRO A 405 -11.89 20.48 11.92
CA PRO A 405 -10.93 21.47 12.39
C PRO A 405 -9.81 20.86 13.26
N ARG A 406 -9.79 19.54 13.46
CA ARG A 406 -8.77 18.89 14.30
C ARG A 406 -7.41 18.90 13.60
N GLU A 407 -6.35 19.06 14.39
CA GLU A 407 -4.97 18.99 13.90
C GLU A 407 -4.71 17.63 13.24
N GLY A 408 -4.03 17.63 12.09
CA GLY A 408 -3.85 16.45 11.24
C GLY A 408 -5.08 16.09 10.37
N HIS A 409 -6.21 16.78 10.53
CA HIS A 409 -7.46 16.52 9.83
C HIS A 409 -8.08 17.75 9.15
N LEU A 410 -7.26 18.77 8.84
CA LEU A 410 -7.70 20.05 8.26
C LEU A 410 -8.13 19.93 6.78
N HIS A 411 -9.20 19.17 6.52
CA HIS A 411 -9.83 18.97 5.21
C HIS A 411 -11.33 18.66 5.37
N TRP A 412 -12.05 18.66 4.25
CA TRP A 412 -13.48 18.32 4.23
C TRP A 412 -13.68 16.81 4.23
N HIS A 413 -14.72 16.33 4.92
CA HIS A 413 -15.07 14.92 5.05
C HIS A 413 -16.47 14.64 4.54
N PHE A 414 -16.64 13.54 3.80
CA PHE A 414 -17.97 13.07 3.41
C PHE A 414 -18.63 12.29 4.56
N GLU A 415 -19.68 12.85 5.18
CA GLU A 415 -20.28 12.31 6.42
C GLU A 415 -20.92 10.93 6.29
N ASP A 416 -21.41 10.59 5.11
CA ASP A 416 -22.32 9.46 4.90
C ASP A 416 -21.62 8.19 4.39
N ILE A 417 -20.28 8.16 4.45
CA ILE A 417 -19.51 7.05 3.88
C ILE A 417 -19.49 5.82 4.78
N ALA A 418 -19.24 5.94 6.08
CA ALA A 418 -19.02 4.79 6.96
C ALA A 418 -19.57 5.00 8.37
N GLN A 419 -20.06 3.92 8.98
CA GLN A 419 -20.40 3.86 10.40
C GLN A 419 -19.74 2.65 11.03
N TYR A 420 -19.13 2.86 12.19
CA TYR A 420 -18.47 1.80 12.97
C TYR A 420 -19.19 1.62 14.31
N ASP A 421 -19.63 0.39 14.57
CA ASP A 421 -20.34 0.01 15.78
C ASP A 421 -19.63 -1.20 16.42
N LEU A 422 -19.34 -1.14 17.71
CA LEU A 422 -18.95 -2.29 18.52
C LEU A 422 -20.20 -2.84 19.21
N VAL A 423 -20.61 -4.04 18.81
CA VAL A 423 -21.87 -4.66 19.23
C VAL A 423 -21.58 -5.77 20.25
N ALA A 424 -22.13 -5.65 21.45
CA ALA A 424 -22.02 -6.67 22.48
C ALA A 424 -22.99 -7.85 22.22
N ALA A 425 -22.78 -8.97 22.91
CA ALA A 425 -23.63 -10.17 22.79
C ALA A 425 -25.10 -9.92 23.18
N ASP A 426 -25.38 -8.95 24.05
CA ASP A 426 -26.74 -8.54 24.43
C ASP A 426 -27.40 -7.55 23.45
N GLY A 427 -26.67 -7.14 22.40
CA GLY A 427 -27.11 -6.21 21.39
C GLY A 427 -26.84 -4.73 21.71
N SER A 428 -26.23 -4.41 22.86
CA SER A 428 -25.78 -3.05 23.14
C SER A 428 -24.70 -2.59 22.15
N VAL A 429 -24.72 -1.31 21.79
CA VAL A 429 -23.85 -0.74 20.75
C VAL A 429 -23.02 0.40 21.32
N THR A 430 -21.71 0.29 21.19
CA THR A 430 -20.76 1.39 21.37
C THR A 430 -20.36 1.91 20.00
N ARG A 431 -20.65 3.18 19.72
CA ARG A 431 -20.36 3.78 18.41
C ARG A 431 -19.01 4.50 18.44
N SER A 432 -18.24 4.32 17.37
CA SER A 432 -17.03 5.13 17.17
C SER A 432 -17.41 6.56 16.80
N GLY A 433 -16.64 7.53 17.27
CA GLY A 433 -16.85 8.95 16.96
C GLY A 433 -16.58 9.33 15.50
N LYS A 434 -16.06 8.40 14.68
CA LYS A 434 -15.67 8.69 13.29
C LYS A 434 -16.66 8.11 12.28
N GLN A 435 -17.14 8.98 11.39
CA GLN A 435 -18.12 8.64 10.36
C GLN A 435 -17.76 9.20 8.97
N ALA A 436 -16.79 10.12 8.90
CA ALA A 436 -16.53 10.97 7.76
C ALA A 436 -15.04 11.01 7.44
N PHE A 437 -14.70 11.00 6.14
CA PHE A 437 -13.32 11.03 5.65
C PHE A 437 -13.25 11.65 4.26
N CYS A 438 -12.04 12.02 3.83
CA CYS A 438 -11.78 12.24 2.41
C CYS A 438 -11.51 10.91 1.71
N LEU A 439 -12.23 10.64 0.61
CA LEU A 439 -12.01 9.43 -0.19
C LEU A 439 -10.68 9.47 -0.96
N ALA A 440 -9.80 8.52 -0.66
CA ALA A 440 -8.57 8.27 -1.39
C ALA A 440 -8.44 6.78 -1.76
N PRO A 441 -8.08 6.43 -3.01
CA PRO A 441 -7.84 5.04 -3.36
C PRO A 441 -6.46 4.58 -2.84
N THR A 442 -6.42 4.11 -1.60
CA THR A 442 -5.18 3.67 -0.94
C THR A 442 -4.80 2.25 -1.32
N ASP A 443 -5.79 1.39 -1.54
CA ASP A 443 -5.59 -0.06 -1.69
C ASP A 443 -6.23 -0.60 -2.96
N PRO A 444 -5.49 -1.34 -3.81
CA PRO A 444 -6.11 -2.15 -4.85
C PRO A 444 -6.79 -3.36 -4.19
N ILE A 445 -8.12 -3.47 -4.29
CA ILE A 445 -8.89 -4.56 -3.65
C ILE A 445 -9.16 -5.69 -4.65
N ASP A 446 -9.74 -5.38 -5.79
CA ASP A 446 -9.93 -6.34 -6.88
C ASP A 446 -9.79 -5.63 -8.23
N LEU A 447 -8.62 -5.74 -8.85
CA LEU A 447 -8.35 -5.08 -10.14
C LEU A 447 -8.79 -5.92 -11.34
N THR A 448 -9.48 -7.04 -11.10
CA THR A 448 -9.96 -7.94 -12.15
C THR A 448 -11.44 -7.76 -12.46
N ILE A 449 -12.16 -7.01 -11.63
CA ILE A 449 -13.54 -6.64 -11.90
C ILE A 449 -13.65 -5.76 -13.14
N ARG A 450 -14.82 -5.81 -13.78
CA ARG A 450 -15.09 -5.00 -14.96
C ARG A 450 -15.12 -3.52 -14.59
N GLY A 451 -14.30 -2.72 -15.26
CA GLY A 451 -14.23 -1.27 -15.02
C GLY A 451 -13.16 -0.87 -14.01
N ALA A 452 -12.43 -1.84 -13.43
CA ALA A 452 -11.37 -1.55 -12.48
C ALA A 452 -10.30 -0.64 -13.08
N ALA A 453 -9.97 0.42 -12.33
CA ALA A 453 -8.84 1.27 -12.64
C ALA A 453 -7.56 0.49 -12.35
N GLN A 454 -6.74 0.20 -13.37
CA GLN A 454 -5.47 -0.49 -13.14
C GLN A 454 -4.45 0.42 -12.45
N ARG A 455 -4.58 1.74 -12.64
CA ARG A 455 -3.77 2.79 -12.02
C ARG A 455 -4.62 4.00 -11.75
N VAL A 456 -4.58 4.48 -10.52
CA VAL A 456 -5.41 5.60 -10.06
C VAL A 456 -4.78 6.95 -10.39
N GLU A 457 -3.48 6.98 -10.62
CA GLU A 457 -2.77 8.22 -10.86
C GLU A 457 -2.79 8.64 -12.34
N THR A 458 -3.00 7.68 -13.24
CA THR A 458 -3.21 7.95 -14.67
C THR A 458 -4.68 8.17 -15.02
N ASP A 459 -5.57 8.00 -14.04
CA ASP A 459 -6.99 8.26 -14.24
C ASP A 459 -7.26 9.77 -14.39
N ARG A 460 -8.26 10.11 -15.19
CA ARG A 460 -8.66 11.51 -15.44
C ARG A 460 -9.37 12.17 -14.24
N LEU A 461 -9.75 11.36 -13.26
CA LEU A 461 -10.46 11.78 -12.07
C LEU A 461 -9.52 11.64 -10.88
N TRP A 462 -9.44 12.67 -10.06
CA TRP A 462 -8.59 12.72 -8.88
C TRP A 462 -9.35 13.30 -7.70
N SER A 463 -9.02 12.85 -6.49
CA SER A 463 -9.58 13.37 -5.25
C SER A 463 -8.90 14.67 -4.84
N ASN A 464 -9.70 15.68 -4.56
CA ASN A 464 -9.36 16.97 -4.01
C ASN A 464 -10.15 17.21 -2.72
N CYS A 465 -9.58 16.86 -1.57
CA CYS A 465 -10.23 17.05 -0.27
C CYS A 465 -10.41 18.54 0.10
N GLY A 466 -9.61 19.43 -0.49
CA GLY A 466 -9.65 20.88 -0.26
C GLY A 466 -9.26 21.34 1.17
N GLY A 467 -8.82 22.59 1.28
CA GLY A 467 -8.62 23.25 2.59
C GLY A 467 -9.87 24.01 3.05
N GLN A 468 -9.79 24.68 4.21
CA GLN A 468 -10.94 25.34 4.84
C GLN A 468 -11.61 26.38 3.95
N SER A 469 -10.86 27.02 3.05
CA SER A 469 -11.38 28.04 2.14
C SER A 469 -11.95 27.47 0.84
N ALA A 470 -11.96 26.15 0.65
CA ALA A 470 -12.50 25.53 -0.56
C ALA A 470 -14.00 25.83 -0.66
N ILE A 471 -14.45 26.23 -1.85
CA ILE A 471 -15.87 26.38 -2.22
C ILE A 471 -16.36 25.19 -3.05
N TRP A 472 -15.42 24.38 -3.53
CA TRP A 472 -15.63 23.17 -4.31
C TRP A 472 -14.57 22.14 -3.96
N ILE A 473 -14.99 20.89 -3.86
CA ILE A 473 -14.14 19.71 -3.67
C ILE A 473 -14.68 18.56 -4.51
N ARG A 474 -13.83 17.56 -4.74
CA ARG A 474 -14.22 16.31 -5.40
C ARG A 474 -13.54 15.15 -4.71
N GLU A 475 -14.28 14.10 -4.45
CA GLU A 475 -13.77 12.87 -3.87
C GLU A 475 -14.11 11.70 -4.77
N VAL A 476 -13.10 10.87 -5.06
CA VAL A 476 -13.18 9.80 -6.06
C VAL A 476 -12.69 8.49 -5.45
N LEU A 477 -13.50 7.44 -5.55
CA LEU A 477 -13.07 6.07 -5.32
C LEU A 477 -13.26 5.25 -6.61
N PRO A 478 -12.18 5.00 -7.38
CA PRO A 478 -12.21 4.22 -8.60
C PRO A 478 -12.67 2.78 -8.36
N ALA A 479 -13.27 2.17 -9.38
CA ALA A 479 -13.63 0.76 -9.33
C ALA A 479 -12.40 -0.12 -9.10
N GLY A 480 -12.55 -1.13 -8.25
CA GLY A 480 -11.51 -2.08 -7.87
C GLY A 480 -10.62 -1.62 -6.72
N TRP A 481 -10.76 -0.37 -6.27
CA TRP A 481 -9.97 0.22 -5.19
C TRP A 481 -10.78 0.39 -3.91
N GLY A 482 -10.08 0.48 -2.79
CA GLY A 482 -10.63 0.83 -1.50
C GLY A 482 -9.85 1.92 -0.82
N ASP A 483 -10.52 2.56 0.12
CA ASP A 483 -9.93 3.55 1.00
C ASP A 483 -9.78 2.97 2.40
N THR A 484 -8.53 2.91 2.88
CA THR A 484 -8.16 2.36 4.18
C THR A 484 -7.87 3.46 5.19
N TYR A 485 -8.48 3.33 6.35
CA TYR A 485 -8.24 4.17 7.52
C TYR A 485 -7.56 3.37 8.62
N TYR A 486 -6.37 3.81 9.03
CA TYR A 486 -5.54 3.18 10.05
C TYR A 486 -5.70 3.83 11.45
N GLN A 487 -5.18 3.12 12.45
CA GLN A 487 -5.37 3.28 13.90
C GLN A 487 -4.82 4.57 14.49
N GLY A 488 -3.88 5.24 13.81
CA GLY A 488 -3.25 6.47 14.27
C GLY A 488 -4.08 7.73 14.03
N LEU A 489 -5.23 7.64 13.36
CA LEU A 489 -6.06 8.81 13.08
C LEU A 489 -6.99 9.11 14.27
N PRO A 490 -6.95 10.32 14.87
CA PRO A 490 -7.89 10.75 15.89
C PRO A 490 -9.34 10.33 15.61
N GLY A 491 -9.96 9.68 16.59
CA GLY A 491 -11.35 9.22 16.52
C GLY A 491 -11.57 7.81 15.92
N GLN A 492 -10.54 7.15 15.38
CA GLN A 492 -10.64 5.77 14.85
C GLN A 492 -10.57 4.70 15.97
N ALA A 493 -11.40 4.84 16.99
CA ALA A 493 -11.46 3.91 18.12
C ALA A 493 -12.86 3.80 18.73
N PHE A 494 -13.03 2.77 19.56
CA PHE A 494 -14.16 2.63 20.50
C PHE A 494 -13.65 2.86 21.92
N ASP A 495 -14.33 3.70 22.70
CA ASP A 495 -14.09 3.77 24.15
C ASP A 495 -14.59 2.47 24.79
N VAL A 496 -13.66 1.68 25.30
CA VAL A 496 -13.93 0.38 25.92
C VAL A 496 -13.73 0.38 27.43
N THR A 497 -13.45 1.56 28.02
CA THR A 497 -13.10 1.73 29.44
C THR A 497 -14.12 1.07 30.37
N GLY A 498 -15.41 1.30 30.11
CA GLY A 498 -16.52 0.78 30.92
C GLY A 498 -17.09 -0.55 30.45
N LEU A 499 -16.59 -1.13 29.35
CA LEU A 499 -17.17 -2.33 28.76
C LEU A 499 -16.72 -3.60 29.49
N PRO A 500 -17.61 -4.56 29.81
CA PRO A 500 -17.22 -5.82 30.41
C PRO A 500 -16.31 -6.64 29.48
N ASN A 501 -15.63 -7.64 30.05
CA ASN A 501 -14.92 -8.62 29.23
C ASN A 501 -15.94 -9.54 28.54
N GLY A 502 -15.64 -9.96 27.31
CA GLY A 502 -16.48 -10.86 26.56
C GLY A 502 -16.32 -10.74 25.05
N THR A 503 -17.22 -11.42 24.33
CA THR A 503 -17.26 -11.38 22.87
C THR A 503 -18.05 -10.20 22.37
N TYR A 504 -17.46 -9.48 21.42
CA TYR A 504 -18.07 -8.36 20.71
C TYR A 504 -17.98 -8.59 19.21
N THR A 505 -18.80 -7.87 18.44
CA THR A 505 -18.72 -7.80 16.99
C THR A 505 -18.47 -6.37 16.57
N VAL A 506 -17.32 -6.12 15.93
CA VAL A 506 -17.10 -4.87 15.21
C VAL A 506 -17.88 -4.95 13.91
N ARG A 507 -18.85 -4.05 13.75
CA ARG A 507 -19.68 -3.90 12.56
C ARG A 507 -19.27 -2.64 11.82
N VAL A 508 -18.90 -2.80 10.56
CA VAL A 508 -18.64 -1.69 9.63
C VAL A 508 -19.78 -1.63 8.63
N THR A 509 -20.39 -0.45 8.47
CA THR A 509 -21.45 -0.24 7.50
C THR A 509 -21.09 0.91 6.58
N THR A 510 -21.00 0.68 5.27
CA THR A 510 -20.84 1.75 4.27
C THR A 510 -22.18 2.26 3.76
N ASN A 511 -22.24 3.52 3.29
CA ASN A 511 -23.45 4.19 2.82
C ASN A 511 -24.64 3.98 3.80
N PHE A 512 -24.38 4.10 5.10
CA PHE A 512 -25.32 3.70 6.17
C PHE A 512 -26.61 4.53 6.18
N ARG A 513 -26.60 5.74 5.59
CA ARG A 513 -27.80 6.58 5.38
C ARG A 513 -28.47 6.37 4.02
N ASN A 514 -27.97 5.44 3.20
CA ASN A 514 -28.48 5.08 1.86
C ASN A 514 -28.65 6.30 0.93
N ARG A 515 -27.63 7.17 0.90
CA ARG A 515 -27.60 8.40 0.09
C ARG A 515 -26.93 8.17 -1.26
N LEU A 516 -25.92 7.31 -1.32
CA LEU A 516 -25.23 6.98 -2.55
C LEU A 516 -26.08 6.08 -3.45
N LYS A 517 -25.95 6.29 -4.76
CA LYS A 517 -26.44 5.38 -5.80
C LYS A 517 -25.39 4.33 -6.08
N GLU A 518 -25.76 3.08 -5.85
CA GLU A 518 -24.90 1.91 -5.95
C GLU A 518 -25.55 0.83 -6.82
N SER A 519 -24.74 -0.08 -7.35
CA SER A 519 -25.23 -1.25 -8.08
C SER A 519 -25.78 -2.34 -7.18
N ASP A 520 -25.28 -2.46 -5.96
CA ASP A 520 -25.71 -3.38 -4.91
C ASP A 520 -25.62 -2.64 -3.57
N THR A 521 -26.56 -2.87 -2.66
CA THR A 521 -26.53 -2.32 -1.29
C THR A 521 -26.63 -3.41 -0.23
N THR A 522 -26.66 -4.68 -0.66
CA THR A 522 -26.85 -5.85 0.22
C THR A 522 -25.54 -6.34 0.85
N ASN A 523 -24.42 -5.78 0.41
CA ASN A 523 -23.04 -6.08 0.80
C ASN A 523 -22.37 -4.91 1.57
N ASN A 524 -23.15 -3.90 1.96
CA ASN A 524 -22.63 -2.70 2.64
C ASN A 524 -22.21 -2.94 4.10
N VAL A 525 -22.51 -4.10 4.68
CA VAL A 525 -22.25 -4.41 6.10
C VAL A 525 -21.22 -5.53 6.20
N SER A 526 -20.19 -5.31 7.02
CA SER A 526 -19.21 -6.32 7.40
C SER A 526 -19.19 -6.51 8.92
N HIS A 527 -18.69 -7.68 9.35
CA HIS A 527 -18.60 -8.06 10.75
C HIS A 527 -17.25 -8.71 11.04
N ARG A 528 -16.66 -8.38 12.18
CA ARG A 528 -15.48 -9.03 12.76
C ARG A 528 -15.75 -9.35 14.22
N ARG A 529 -15.64 -10.61 14.65
CA ARG A 529 -15.77 -10.94 16.07
C ARG A 529 -14.43 -10.76 16.78
N ILE A 530 -14.52 -10.22 17.99
CA ILE A 530 -13.38 -10.05 18.88
C ILE A 530 -13.72 -10.54 20.28
N GLU A 531 -12.70 -10.91 21.03
CA GLU A 531 -12.75 -11.05 22.47
C GLU A 531 -12.04 -9.86 23.11
N LEU A 532 -12.78 -9.14 23.95
CA LEU A 532 -12.25 -8.05 24.76
C LEU A 532 -12.00 -8.58 26.18
N GLY A 533 -10.78 -8.41 26.67
CA GLY A 533 -10.30 -8.93 27.95
C GLY A 533 -9.52 -7.91 28.77
N GLY A 534 -8.87 -8.39 29.82
CA GLY A 534 -8.00 -7.58 30.68
C GLY A 534 -8.73 -6.82 31.79
N SER A 535 -8.01 -5.89 32.42
CA SER A 535 -8.51 -4.95 33.43
C SER A 535 -8.41 -3.51 32.92
N PRO A 536 -9.13 -2.54 33.51
CA PRO A 536 -8.99 -1.13 33.13
C PRO A 536 -7.52 -0.67 33.14
N GLY A 537 -7.08 0.01 32.07
CA GLY A 537 -5.68 0.42 31.86
C GLY A 537 -4.75 -0.67 31.30
N GLU A 538 -5.21 -1.91 31.23
CA GLU A 538 -4.46 -3.10 30.77
C GLU A 538 -5.40 -4.01 29.96
N ARG A 539 -6.23 -3.41 29.11
CA ARG A 539 -7.21 -4.11 28.28
C ARG A 539 -6.53 -4.83 27.12
N THR A 540 -7.08 -5.97 26.73
CA THR A 540 -6.56 -6.78 25.62
C THR A 540 -7.66 -7.05 24.60
N VAL A 541 -7.28 -7.20 23.33
CA VAL A 541 -8.18 -7.63 22.26
C VAL A 541 -7.61 -8.86 21.56
N THR A 542 -8.48 -9.76 21.14
CA THR A 542 -8.14 -10.90 20.28
C THR A 542 -9.17 -11.02 19.17
N GLU A 543 -8.71 -11.04 17.91
CA GLU A 543 -9.56 -11.28 16.75
C GLU A 543 -9.92 -12.78 16.66
N LEU A 544 -11.21 -13.11 16.43
CA LEU A 544 -11.71 -14.49 16.52
C LEU A 544 -12.00 -15.15 15.17
N ASP A 545 -12.36 -14.37 14.16
CA ASP A 545 -12.67 -14.82 12.80
C ASP A 545 -12.32 -13.77 11.76
#